data_AF-A0A4R2RM79-F1
#
_entry.id   AF-A0A4R2RM79-F1
#
_cell.length_a   1.000
_cell.length_b   1.000
_cell.length_c   1.000
_cell.angle_alpha   90.00
_cell.angle_beta   90.00
_cell.angle_gamma   90.00
#
_symmetry.space_group_name_H-M   'P 1'
#
loop_
_entity.id
_entity.type
_entity.pdbx_description
1 polymer ?
#
loop_
_entity_poly.entity_id
_entity_poly.type
_entity_poly.pdbx_seq_one_letter_code
_entity_poly.pdbx_strand_id
1 'polypeptide(L)'
;MVSSYEAFLKGLKPATYVNLDILSQPELIPALKEYPSWNECENFWMFFRSEEQKENFLSNCKCVDESSRHRLLGIELGFPPKAVDFYVKMSSQYDENPIETDRWYFANKVGVHYHGYHFASRIDDLEENIKWLWKTYQIVDVAEVRFNKESYSIRYLSDSDLHKAVEVIMDERVPVLESVI
;
A
#
# COMPACT_ATOMS: atom_id res chain seq x y z
N MET A 1 -9.62 12.48 -6.21
CA MET A 1 -8.74 11.35 -5.90
C MET A 1 -9.63 10.18 -5.47
N VAL A 2 -9.56 9.06 -6.16
CA VAL A 2 -10.41 7.89 -5.88
C VAL A 2 -9.90 7.22 -4.59
N SER A 3 -10.79 6.95 -3.65
CA SER A 3 -10.46 6.20 -2.43
C SER A 3 -10.29 4.69 -2.71
N SER A 4 -9.66 3.96 -1.79
CA SER A 4 -9.46 2.50 -1.94
C SER A 4 -10.78 1.75 -2.14
N TYR A 5 -11.81 2.05 -1.35
CA TYR A 5 -13.09 1.36 -1.47
C TYR A 5 -13.84 1.73 -2.74
N GLU A 6 -13.75 2.98 -3.24
CA GLU A 6 -14.35 3.34 -4.53
C GLU A 6 -13.66 2.61 -5.69
N ALA A 7 -12.33 2.49 -5.66
CA ALA A 7 -11.59 1.71 -6.65
C ALA A 7 -11.97 0.22 -6.59
N PHE A 8 -12.22 -0.31 -5.39
CA PHE A 8 -12.82 -1.63 -5.23
C PHE A 8 -14.24 -1.66 -5.82
N LEU A 9 -15.18 -0.80 -5.46
CA LEU A 9 -16.53 -0.85 -6.04
C LEU A 9 -16.56 -0.73 -7.58
N LYS A 10 -15.56 -0.06 -8.18
CA LYS A 10 -15.38 0.08 -9.64
C LYS A 10 -14.73 -1.12 -10.35
N GLY A 11 -14.39 -2.20 -9.64
CA GLY A 11 -13.75 -3.37 -10.27
C GLY A 11 -12.22 -3.27 -10.40
N LEU A 12 -11.58 -2.22 -9.86
CA LEU A 12 -10.17 -1.91 -10.15
C LEU A 12 -9.19 -2.51 -9.15
N LYS A 13 -9.64 -2.78 -7.91
CA LYS A 13 -8.86 -3.45 -6.87
C LYS A 13 -9.31 -4.90 -6.64
N PRO A 14 -8.39 -5.84 -6.35
CA PRO A 14 -8.76 -7.20 -6.00
C PRO A 14 -9.46 -7.30 -4.63
N ALA A 15 -9.07 -6.48 -3.66
CA ALA A 15 -9.69 -6.38 -2.35
C ALA A 15 -9.61 -4.94 -1.81
N THR A 16 -10.35 -4.64 -0.75
CA THR A 16 -10.17 -3.38 0.00
C THR A 16 -10.22 -3.65 1.49
N TYR A 17 -9.37 -2.93 2.24
CA TYR A 17 -9.35 -2.92 3.70
C TYR A 17 -9.78 -1.52 4.17
N VAL A 18 -10.83 -1.45 4.99
CA VAL A 18 -11.45 -0.18 5.39
C VAL A 18 -11.75 -0.16 6.87
N ASN A 19 -11.54 0.99 7.49
CA ASN A 19 -12.15 1.32 8.76
C ASN A 19 -13.54 1.90 8.51
N LEU A 20 -14.59 1.21 8.97
CA LEU A 20 -15.98 1.62 8.78
C LEU A 20 -16.35 2.91 9.52
N ASP A 21 -15.65 3.27 10.60
CA ASP A 21 -15.88 4.52 11.34
C ASP A 21 -15.41 5.75 10.55
N ILE A 22 -14.44 5.56 9.65
CA ILE A 22 -13.80 6.62 8.87
C ILE A 22 -14.45 6.73 7.48
N LEU A 23 -15.45 5.89 7.16
CA LEU A 23 -16.20 6.02 5.92
C LEU A 23 -16.99 7.34 5.93
N SER A 24 -16.46 8.32 5.21
CA SER A 24 -17.07 9.64 5.01
C SER A 24 -18.42 9.59 4.25
N GLN A 25 -18.76 8.43 3.69
CA GLN A 25 -19.93 8.17 2.84
C GLN A 25 -20.67 6.92 3.34
N PRO A 26 -21.49 7.02 4.41
CA PRO A 26 -22.20 5.88 4.98
C PRO A 26 -23.16 5.20 3.99
N GLU A 27 -23.61 5.90 2.96
CA GLU A 27 -24.43 5.39 1.87
C GLU A 27 -23.73 4.34 0.99
N LEU A 28 -22.40 4.23 1.07
CA LEU A 28 -21.62 3.21 0.35
C LEU A 28 -21.44 1.91 1.15
N ILE A 29 -21.76 1.93 2.45
CA ILE A 29 -21.72 0.73 3.31
C ILE A 29 -22.64 -0.39 2.78
N PRO A 30 -23.89 -0.11 2.35
CA PRO A 30 -24.73 -1.14 1.71
C PRO A 30 -24.05 -1.80 0.51
N ALA A 31 -23.41 -1.03 -0.38
CA ALA A 31 -22.75 -1.58 -1.56
C ALA A 31 -21.57 -2.49 -1.19
N LEU A 32 -20.83 -2.19 -0.13
CA LEU A 32 -19.74 -3.04 0.37
C LEU A 32 -20.28 -4.32 1.03
N LYS A 33 -21.41 -4.26 1.73
CA LYS A 33 -22.01 -5.42 2.42
C LYS A 33 -22.48 -6.52 1.48
N GLU A 34 -22.67 -6.22 0.19
CA GLU A 34 -22.96 -7.23 -0.84
C GLU A 34 -21.74 -8.10 -1.19
N TYR A 35 -20.54 -7.70 -0.77
CA TYR A 35 -19.31 -8.45 -1.04
C TYR A 35 -18.92 -9.36 0.13
N PRO A 36 -18.33 -10.53 -0.15
CA PRO A 36 -17.67 -11.35 0.84
C PRO A 36 -16.70 -10.52 1.68
N SER A 37 -16.79 -10.67 3.00
CA SER A 37 -16.02 -9.83 3.93
C SER A 37 -15.44 -10.62 5.09
N TRP A 38 -14.33 -10.13 5.63
CA TRP A 38 -13.72 -10.59 6.87
C TRP A 38 -13.47 -9.40 7.79
N ASN A 39 -13.86 -9.54 9.05
CA ASN A 39 -13.62 -8.53 10.08
C ASN A 39 -12.32 -8.90 10.81
N GLU A 40 -11.29 -8.06 10.67
CA GLU A 40 -9.99 -8.29 11.29
C GLU A 40 -10.00 -7.86 12.77
N CYS A 41 -10.53 -6.66 13.04
CA CYS A 41 -10.67 -6.11 14.39
C CYS A 41 -11.76 -5.01 14.40
N GLU A 42 -12.06 -4.44 15.57
CA GLU A 42 -13.16 -3.49 15.74
C GLU A 42 -13.17 -2.40 14.64
N ASN A 43 -14.24 -2.41 13.85
CA ASN A 43 -14.49 -1.53 12.70
C ASN A 43 -13.52 -1.63 11.51
N PHE A 44 -12.57 -2.57 11.50
CA PHE A 44 -11.71 -2.84 10.34
C PHE A 44 -12.15 -4.08 9.56
N TRP A 45 -12.58 -3.83 8.32
CA TRP A 45 -13.15 -4.85 7.45
C TRP A 45 -12.37 -4.97 6.14
N MET A 46 -12.12 -6.20 5.74
CA MET A 46 -11.62 -6.54 4.42
C MET A 46 -12.76 -7.08 3.56
N PHE A 47 -12.87 -6.58 2.33
CA PHE A 47 -13.86 -7.02 1.34
C PHE A 47 -13.18 -7.62 0.11
N PHE A 48 -13.76 -8.69 -0.41
CA PHE A 48 -13.22 -9.53 -1.51
C PHE A 48 -14.21 -9.60 -2.68
N ARG A 49 -13.76 -9.95 -3.88
CA ARG A 49 -14.62 -10.10 -5.06
C ARG A 49 -15.49 -11.34 -5.05
N SER A 50 -15.05 -12.39 -4.38
CA SER A 50 -15.73 -13.67 -4.34
C SER A 50 -15.48 -14.39 -3.03
N GLU A 51 -16.38 -15.32 -2.69
CA GLU A 51 -16.24 -16.19 -1.53
C GLU A 51 -14.98 -17.05 -1.64
N GLU A 52 -14.68 -17.57 -2.84
CA GLU A 52 -13.46 -18.33 -3.12
C GLU A 52 -12.19 -17.52 -2.80
N GLN A 53 -12.12 -16.25 -3.22
CA GLN A 53 -11.00 -15.37 -2.91
C GLN A 53 -10.84 -15.18 -1.39
N LYS A 54 -11.94 -14.93 -0.68
CA LYS A 54 -11.93 -14.80 0.79
C LYS A 54 -11.45 -16.10 1.45
N GLU A 55 -11.96 -17.25 1.04
CA GLU A 55 -11.57 -18.55 1.59
C GLU A 55 -10.11 -18.89 1.34
N ASN A 56 -9.61 -18.61 0.13
CA ASN A 56 -8.20 -18.76 -0.21
C ASN A 56 -7.32 -17.87 0.68
N PHE A 57 -7.66 -16.59 0.82
CA PHE A 57 -6.95 -15.68 1.71
C PHE A 57 -6.95 -16.17 3.16
N LEU A 58 -8.12 -16.51 3.72
CA LEU A 58 -8.24 -16.97 5.10
C LEU A 58 -7.50 -18.29 5.34
N SER A 59 -7.49 -19.20 4.37
CA SER A 59 -6.75 -20.47 4.47
C SER A 59 -5.24 -20.25 4.47
N ASN A 60 -4.73 -19.34 3.64
CA ASN A 60 -3.31 -18.97 3.63
C ASN A 60 -2.88 -18.22 4.90
N CYS A 61 -3.80 -17.48 5.53
CA CYS A 61 -3.56 -16.80 6.79
C CYS A 61 -3.64 -17.74 8.02
N LYS A 62 -4.06 -19.00 7.87
CA LYS A 62 -4.08 -19.94 9.00
C LYS A 62 -2.65 -20.34 9.38
N CYS A 63 -2.33 -20.20 10.66
CA CYS A 63 -1.08 -20.68 11.26
C CYS A 63 0.20 -20.01 10.73
N VAL A 64 0.09 -18.82 10.14
CA VAL A 64 1.27 -18.01 9.78
C VAL A 64 1.59 -17.01 10.89
N ASP A 65 2.85 -16.60 10.97
CA ASP A 65 3.26 -15.51 11.84
C ASP A 65 2.72 -14.14 11.36
N GLU A 66 2.84 -13.13 12.20
CA GLU A 66 2.33 -11.78 11.92
C GLU A 66 2.96 -11.13 10.68
N SER A 67 4.24 -11.35 10.44
CA SER A 67 4.94 -10.79 9.27
C SER A 67 4.44 -11.42 7.97
N SER A 68 4.26 -12.73 7.98
CA SER A 68 3.65 -13.49 6.89
C SER A 68 2.20 -13.07 6.66
N ARG A 69 1.44 -12.76 7.71
CA ARG A 69 0.07 -12.25 7.64
C ARG A 69 0.00 -10.87 6.97
N HIS A 70 0.86 -9.93 7.38
CA HIS A 70 0.95 -8.61 6.73
C HIS A 70 1.37 -8.70 5.26
N ARG A 71 2.25 -9.66 4.94
CA ARG A 71 2.64 -9.93 3.55
C ARG A 71 1.44 -10.38 2.71
N LEU A 72 0.70 -11.38 3.19
CA LEU A 72 -0.50 -11.87 2.50
C LEU A 72 -1.54 -10.76 2.32
N LEU A 73 -1.79 -9.97 3.37
CA LEU A 73 -2.71 -8.83 3.32
C LEU A 73 -2.31 -7.83 2.23
N GLY A 74 -1.04 -7.42 2.18
CA GLY A 74 -0.58 -6.44 1.18
C GLY A 74 -0.71 -6.94 -0.25
N ILE A 75 -0.41 -8.22 -0.50
CA ILE A 75 -0.55 -8.84 -1.82
C ILE A 75 -2.03 -8.94 -2.21
N GLU A 76 -2.90 -9.37 -1.29
CA GLU A 76 -4.33 -9.49 -1.53
C GLU A 76 -4.99 -8.12 -1.82
N LEU A 77 -4.49 -7.05 -1.21
CA LEU A 77 -4.90 -5.66 -1.51
C LEU A 77 -4.37 -5.14 -2.85
N GLY A 78 -3.53 -5.91 -3.53
CA GLY A 78 -2.98 -5.62 -4.84
C GLY A 78 -1.79 -4.65 -4.80
N PHE A 79 -1.03 -4.61 -3.71
CA PHE A 79 0.16 -3.75 -3.63
C PHE A 79 1.38 -4.39 -4.32
N PRO A 80 2.33 -3.56 -4.80
CA PRO A 80 3.58 -4.07 -5.35
C PRO A 80 4.34 -4.94 -4.32
N PRO A 81 4.87 -6.12 -4.70
CA PRO A 81 5.54 -7.01 -3.76
C PRO A 81 6.67 -6.35 -2.96
N LYS A 82 7.52 -5.54 -3.60
CA LYS A 82 8.61 -4.85 -2.88
C LYS A 82 8.11 -3.82 -1.85
N ALA A 83 6.99 -3.16 -2.12
CA ALA A 83 6.36 -2.27 -1.15
C ALA A 83 5.83 -3.05 0.07
N VAL A 84 5.25 -4.23 -0.17
CA VAL A 84 4.81 -5.15 0.89
C VAL A 84 6.00 -5.60 1.74
N ASP A 85 7.09 -6.02 1.10
CA ASP A 85 8.31 -6.45 1.78
C ASP A 85 8.91 -5.36 2.66
N PHE A 86 8.91 -4.12 2.18
CA PHE A 86 9.36 -2.96 2.93
C PHE A 86 8.51 -2.73 4.20
N TYR A 87 7.18 -2.81 4.08
CA TYR A 87 6.28 -2.69 5.22
C TYR A 87 6.46 -3.82 6.24
N VAL A 88 6.54 -5.07 5.76
CA VAL A 88 6.73 -6.26 6.61
C VAL A 88 8.03 -6.16 7.40
N LYS A 89 9.12 -5.72 6.76
CA LYS A 89 10.40 -5.47 7.45
C LYS A 89 10.23 -4.46 8.58
N MET A 90 9.60 -3.31 8.30
CA MET A 90 9.33 -2.30 9.33
C MET A 90 8.51 -2.88 10.49
N SER A 91 7.40 -3.56 10.19
CA SER A 91 6.52 -4.14 11.20
C SER A 91 7.23 -5.17 12.08
N SER A 92 8.08 -6.02 11.50
CA SER A 92 8.81 -7.06 12.24
C SER A 92 9.84 -6.51 13.26
N GLN A 93 10.33 -5.29 13.06
CA GLN A 93 11.35 -4.65 13.89
C GLN A 93 10.75 -3.71 14.95
N TYR A 94 9.47 -3.38 14.80
CA TYR A 94 8.82 -2.32 15.57
C TYR A 94 8.71 -2.63 17.07
N ASP A 95 8.43 -3.89 17.42
CA ASP A 95 8.30 -4.31 18.82
C ASP A 95 9.64 -4.30 19.57
N GLU A 96 10.76 -4.50 18.87
CA GLU A 96 12.09 -4.56 19.46
C GLU A 96 12.70 -3.16 19.66
N ASN A 97 12.60 -2.28 18.67
CA ASN A 97 13.15 -0.93 18.73
C ASN A 97 12.28 0.07 17.94
N PRO A 98 11.17 0.57 18.53
CA PRO A 98 10.20 1.39 17.82
C PRO A 98 10.79 2.73 17.35
N ILE A 99 11.66 3.35 18.15
CA ILE A 99 12.23 4.67 17.82
C ILE A 99 13.19 4.58 16.63
N GLU A 100 14.08 3.58 16.61
CA GLU A 100 15.00 3.39 15.49
C GLU A 100 14.27 2.89 14.25
N THR A 101 13.29 2.00 14.42
CA THR A 101 12.43 1.50 13.33
C THR A 101 11.68 2.66 12.67
N ASP A 102 11.09 3.58 13.45
CA ASP A 102 10.45 4.77 12.92
C ASP A 102 11.44 5.66 12.17
N ARG A 103 12.59 5.99 12.79
CA ARG A 103 13.62 6.81 12.13
C ARG A 103 14.05 6.21 10.79
N TRP A 104 14.31 4.91 10.77
CA TRP A 104 14.64 4.20 9.55
C TRP A 104 13.47 4.25 8.55
N TYR A 105 12.26 3.91 8.96
CA TYR A 105 11.09 3.89 8.09
C TYR A 105 10.81 5.26 7.47
N PHE A 106 10.76 6.33 8.26
CA PHE A 106 10.47 7.68 7.78
C PHE A 106 11.57 8.24 6.86
N ALA A 107 12.83 7.88 7.08
CA ALA A 107 13.93 8.30 6.21
C ALA A 107 14.05 7.49 4.90
N ASN A 108 13.39 6.32 4.84
CA ASN A 108 13.46 5.43 3.69
C ASN A 108 12.14 5.31 2.92
N LYS A 109 11.04 5.89 3.42
CA LYS A 109 9.72 5.75 2.81
C LYS A 109 9.35 6.90 1.88
N VAL A 110 8.54 6.56 0.89
CA VAL A 110 7.68 7.47 0.15
C VAL A 110 6.24 6.95 0.22
N GLY A 111 5.26 7.85 0.28
CA GLY A 111 3.86 7.48 0.08
C GLY A 111 3.55 7.44 -1.41
N VAL A 112 2.87 6.41 -1.89
CA VAL A 112 2.41 6.32 -3.28
C VAL A 112 0.90 6.28 -3.30
N HIS A 113 0.33 7.08 -4.19
CA HIS A 113 -1.09 7.16 -4.45
C HIS A 113 -1.35 6.97 -5.94
N TYR A 114 -2.07 5.92 -6.30
CA TYR A 114 -2.37 5.64 -7.70
C TYR A 114 -3.75 5.01 -7.79
N HIS A 115 -4.76 5.77 -8.24
CA HIS A 115 -6.10 5.26 -8.52
C HIS A 115 -6.74 4.37 -7.42
N GLY A 116 -6.68 4.79 -6.15
CA GLY A 116 -7.18 4.02 -5.00
C GLY A 116 -6.18 3.03 -4.40
N TYR A 117 -4.99 2.86 -4.98
CA TYR A 117 -3.85 2.17 -4.37
C TYR A 117 -3.03 3.16 -3.55
N HIS A 118 -3.09 3.02 -2.22
CA HIS A 118 -2.37 3.88 -1.29
C HIS A 118 -1.44 3.01 -0.44
N PHE A 119 -0.13 3.18 -0.57
CA PHE A 119 0.84 2.36 0.15
C PHE A 119 2.15 3.13 0.38
N ALA A 120 2.97 2.62 1.31
CA ALA A 120 4.34 3.09 1.49
C ALA A 120 5.29 2.25 0.62
N SER A 121 6.20 2.91 -0.08
CA SER A 121 7.29 2.29 -0.82
C SER A 121 8.61 2.68 -0.19
N ARG A 122 9.63 1.81 -0.30
CA ARG A 122 11.01 2.25 -0.10
C ARG A 122 11.39 3.20 -1.24
N ILE A 123 12.16 4.25 -0.95
CA ILE A 123 12.68 5.19 -1.96
C ILE A 123 13.41 4.43 -3.08
N ASP A 124 14.33 3.52 -2.71
CA ASP A 124 15.16 2.77 -3.65
C ASP A 124 14.36 1.83 -4.58
N ASP A 125 13.12 1.47 -4.20
CA ASP A 125 12.26 0.58 -4.97
C ASP A 125 11.10 1.33 -5.67
N LEU A 126 11.06 2.67 -5.57
CA LEU A 126 9.96 3.48 -6.09
C LEU A 126 9.75 3.26 -7.60
N GLU A 127 10.82 3.29 -8.38
CA GLU A 127 10.74 3.12 -9.84
C GLU A 127 10.11 1.76 -10.21
N GLU A 128 10.59 0.70 -9.57
CA GLU A 128 10.08 -0.66 -9.82
C GLU A 128 8.62 -0.80 -9.40
N ASN A 129 8.24 -0.24 -8.26
CA ASN A 129 6.87 -0.31 -7.75
C ASN A 129 5.88 0.43 -8.67
N ILE A 130 6.25 1.60 -9.21
CA ILE A 130 5.43 2.34 -10.17
C ILE A 130 5.30 1.55 -11.48
N LYS A 131 6.40 1.03 -12.01
CA LYS A 131 6.38 0.19 -13.23
C LYS A 131 5.55 -1.08 -13.05
N TRP A 132 5.60 -1.69 -11.87
CA TRP A 132 4.75 -2.82 -11.52
C TRP A 132 3.26 -2.45 -11.58
N LEU A 133 2.85 -1.32 -11.00
CA LEU A 133 1.45 -0.86 -11.07
C LEU A 133 0.98 -0.67 -12.51
N TRP A 134 1.80 -0.02 -13.35
CA TRP A 134 1.47 0.19 -14.76
C TRP A 134 1.28 -1.13 -15.51
N LYS A 135 2.19 -2.09 -15.29
CA LYS A 135 2.11 -3.41 -15.90
C LYS A 135 0.89 -4.21 -15.43
N THR A 136 0.61 -4.18 -14.12
CA THR A 136 -0.43 -5.00 -13.50
C THR A 136 -1.83 -4.48 -13.80
N TYR A 137 -2.06 -3.17 -13.68
CA TYR A 137 -3.41 -2.60 -13.74
C TYR A 137 -3.71 -1.86 -15.04
N GLN A 138 -2.69 -1.34 -15.74
CA GLN A 138 -2.85 -0.65 -17.02
C GLN A 138 -3.87 0.52 -16.98
N ILE A 139 -4.02 1.16 -15.82
CA ILE A 139 -4.95 2.29 -15.62
C ILE A 139 -4.26 3.58 -16.06
N VAL A 140 -4.83 4.28 -17.05
CA VAL A 140 -4.29 5.58 -17.48
C VAL A 140 -4.63 6.65 -16.45
N ASP A 141 -3.73 6.91 -15.52
CA ASP A 141 -3.85 7.93 -14.46
C ASP A 141 -2.48 8.46 -14.02
N VAL A 142 -2.49 9.52 -13.21
CA VAL A 142 -1.29 10.09 -12.58
C VAL A 142 -1.05 9.40 -11.25
N ALA A 143 0.17 8.89 -11.05
CA ALA A 143 0.63 8.48 -9.73
C ALA A 143 1.13 9.71 -8.96
N GLU A 144 0.64 9.90 -7.75
CA GLU A 144 1.12 10.91 -6.81
C GLU A 144 2.09 10.25 -5.83
N VAL A 145 3.34 10.70 -5.82
CA VAL A 145 4.35 10.26 -4.87
C VAL A 145 4.58 11.36 -3.86
N ARG A 146 4.45 11.05 -2.57
CA ARG A 146 4.66 11.97 -1.46
C ARG A 146 5.93 11.64 -0.72
N PHE A 147 6.82 12.62 -0.62
CA PHE A 147 8.03 12.55 0.17
C PHE A 147 8.17 13.84 0.97
N ASN A 148 8.41 13.72 2.28
CA ASN A 148 8.37 14.85 3.21
C ASN A 148 7.06 15.66 3.10
N LYS A 149 7.16 16.94 2.72
CA LYS A 149 6.02 17.85 2.51
C LYS A 149 5.70 18.06 1.03
N GLU A 150 6.46 17.44 0.14
CA GLU A 150 6.36 17.59 -1.30
C GLU A 150 5.57 16.46 -1.94
N SER A 151 5.01 16.77 -3.11
CA SER A 151 4.23 15.83 -3.91
C SER A 151 4.69 15.87 -5.36
N TYR A 152 5.00 14.71 -5.91
CA TYR A 152 5.51 14.52 -7.26
C TYR A 152 4.46 13.78 -8.09
N SER A 153 4.05 14.37 -9.20
CA SER A 153 3.08 13.77 -10.12
C SER A 153 3.79 13.05 -11.26
N ILE A 154 3.47 11.78 -11.46
CA ILE A 154 4.08 10.91 -12.46
C ILE A 154 2.99 10.43 -13.41
N ARG A 155 3.03 10.90 -14.67
CA ARG A 155 2.04 10.47 -15.68
C ARG A 155 2.25 9.00 -16.04
N TYR A 156 1.15 8.32 -16.35
CA TYR A 156 1.17 6.93 -16.82
C TYR A 156 2.18 6.72 -17.95
N LEU A 157 3.04 5.71 -17.80
CA LEU A 157 4.13 5.35 -18.74
C LEU A 157 5.12 6.48 -19.06
N SER A 158 5.20 7.50 -18.21
CA SER A 158 6.19 8.57 -18.35
C SER A 158 7.44 8.23 -17.57
N ASP A 159 8.37 7.49 -18.19
CA ASP A 159 9.68 7.19 -17.60
C ASP A 159 10.45 8.48 -17.25
N SER A 160 10.26 9.56 -18.02
CA SER A 160 10.89 10.85 -17.73
C SER A 160 10.36 11.50 -16.46
N ASP A 161 9.03 11.48 -16.21
CA ASP A 161 8.49 12.04 -14.97
C ASP A 161 8.92 11.18 -13.77
N LEU A 162 8.93 9.86 -13.94
CA LEU A 162 9.33 8.90 -12.92
C LEU A 162 10.81 9.08 -12.54
N HIS A 163 11.70 9.13 -13.53
CA HIS A 163 13.13 9.31 -13.31
C HIS A 163 13.43 10.63 -12.60
N LYS A 164 12.79 11.72 -13.05
CA LYS A 164 12.94 13.03 -12.42
C LYS A 164 12.48 13.03 -10.96
N ALA A 165 11.34 12.38 -10.66
CA ALA A 165 10.85 12.27 -9.29
C ALA A 165 11.82 11.48 -8.41
N VAL A 166 12.34 10.34 -8.89
CA VAL A 166 13.32 9.51 -8.17
C VAL A 166 14.61 10.30 -7.92
N GLU A 167 15.15 10.99 -8.93
CA GLU A 167 16.36 11.80 -8.81
C GLU A 167 16.22 12.86 -7.71
N VAL A 168 15.14 13.65 -7.74
CA VAL A 168 14.89 14.69 -6.73
C VAL A 168 14.72 14.10 -5.33
N ILE A 169 13.96 13.01 -5.19
CA ILE A 169 13.76 12.35 -3.89
C ILE A 169 15.08 11.80 -3.33
N MET A 170 15.94 11.24 -4.19
CA MET A 170 17.24 10.71 -3.79
C MET A 170 18.19 11.82 -3.36
N ASP A 171 18.18 12.96 -4.04
CA ASP A 171 18.99 14.14 -3.68
C ASP A 171 18.53 14.78 -2.35
N GLU A 172 17.22 14.78 -2.08
CA GLU A 172 16.65 15.30 -0.84
C GLU A 172 16.74 14.33 0.35
N ARG A 173 17.04 13.04 0.09
CA ARG A 173 17.13 12.02 1.14
C ARG A 173 18.32 12.33 2.03
N VAL A 174 18.03 12.74 3.26
CA VAL A 174 19.06 12.86 4.30
C VAL A 174 19.53 11.45 4.68
N PRO A 175 20.84 11.15 4.60
CA PRO A 175 21.35 9.87 5.07
C PRO A 175 21.04 9.73 6.56
N VAL A 176 20.33 8.66 6.93
CA VAL A 176 20.37 8.22 8.32
C VAL A 176 21.78 7.70 8.52
N LEU A 177 22.57 8.38 9.35
CA LEU A 177 23.82 7.81 9.85
C LEU A 177 23.46 6.43 10.42
N GLU A 178 23.94 5.37 9.78
CA GLU A 178 23.81 4.02 10.31
C GLU A 178 24.55 4.02 11.65
N SER A 179 23.82 4.26 12.74
CA SER A 179 24.28 3.90 14.06
C SER A 179 24.38 2.39 14.04
N VAL A 180 25.63 1.92 13.98
CA VAL A 180 26.05 0.53 14.13
C VAL A 180 25.17 -0.14 15.19
N ILE A 181 24.31 -1.06 14.73
CA ILE A 181 23.68 -2.07 15.58
C ILE A 181 24.75 -3.12 15.89
#